data_AF-A0A660QI66-F1
#
_entry.id   AF-A0A660QI66-F1
#
_cell.length_a   1.000
_cell.length_b   1.000
_cell.length_c   1.000
_cell.angle_alpha   90.00
_cell.angle_beta   90.00
_cell.angle_gamma   90.00
#
_symmetry.space_group_name_H-M   'P 1'
#
loop_
_entity.id
_entity.type
_entity.pdbx_description
1 polymer ?
#
loop_
_entity_poly.entity_id
_entity_poly.type
_entity_poly.pdbx_seq_one_letter_code
_entity_poly.pdbx_strand_id
1 'polypeptide(L)'
;MRFIEALLDIFTNPQFYKITLTASTPLIFASLGGVFSETTGVVNIALEGIMLMGAFFSVVFTQITGSPWLGVFLAIPIGMGMAWLHAWASIKWCGNQIVSGAALILIAQGVTGFLMEPIFGQPGQTDFVGKIAEIKIPGLC
;
A
#
# COMPACT_ATOMS: atom_id res chain seq x y z
N MET A 1 -28.85 -3.85 23.85
CA MET A 1 -28.03 -2.80 24.50
C MET A 1 -26.67 -2.67 23.82
N ARG A 2 -25.85 -3.73 23.72
CA ARG A 2 -24.52 -3.67 23.05
C ARG A 2 -24.50 -3.15 21.60
N PHE A 3 -25.55 -3.38 20.80
CA PHE A 3 -25.61 -2.90 19.41
C PHE A 3 -25.82 -1.37 19.30
N ILE A 4 -26.69 -0.80 20.14
CA ILE A 4 -26.98 0.64 20.13
C ILE A 4 -25.78 1.43 20.66
N GLU A 5 -25.09 0.90 21.68
CA GLU A 5 -23.85 1.49 22.19
C GLU A 5 -22.74 1.46 21.14
N ALA A 6 -22.55 0.32 20.44
CA ALA A 6 -21.60 0.26 19.33
C ALA A 6 -21.92 1.26 18.21
N LEU A 7 -23.21 1.50 17.94
CA LEU A 7 -23.63 2.47 16.93
C LEU A 7 -23.37 3.91 17.38
N LEU A 8 -23.59 4.22 18.66
CA LEU A 8 -23.25 5.52 19.25
C LEU A 8 -21.73 5.74 19.32
N ASP A 9 -20.95 4.70 19.57
CA ASP A 9 -19.49 4.76 19.60
C ASP A 9 -18.91 5.13 18.23
N ILE A 10 -19.51 4.68 17.11
CA ILE A 10 -19.08 5.09 15.76
C ILE A 10 -19.14 6.62 15.60
N PHE A 11 -20.19 7.27 16.13
CA PHE A 11 -20.37 8.71 16.00
C PHE A 11 -19.64 9.53 17.06
N THR A 12 -19.32 8.92 18.21
CA THR A 12 -18.79 9.65 19.37
C THR A 12 -17.29 9.44 19.56
N ASN A 13 -16.73 8.33 19.06
CA ASN A 13 -15.34 7.95 19.34
C ASN A 13 -14.34 8.72 18.45
N PRO A 14 -13.49 9.60 19.01
CA PRO A 14 -12.50 10.34 18.23
C PRO A 14 -11.44 9.45 17.57
N GLN A 15 -11.15 8.28 18.16
CA GLN A 15 -10.16 7.35 17.64
C GLN A 15 -10.63 6.68 16.35
N PHE A 16 -11.94 6.44 16.22
CA PHE A 16 -12.52 5.94 14.98
C PHE A 16 -12.20 6.89 13.82
N TYR A 17 -12.52 8.17 13.98
CA TYR A 17 -12.24 9.20 12.97
C TYR A 17 -10.75 9.33 12.65
N LYS A 18 -9.87 9.29 13.67
CA LYS A 18 -8.43 9.35 13.47
C LYS A 18 -7.95 8.21 12.57
N ILE A 19 -8.32 6.97 12.88
CA ILE A 19 -7.92 5.79 12.10
C ILE A 19 -8.48 5.87 10.69
N THR A 20 -9.76 6.23 10.52
CA THR A 20 -10.40 6.39 9.22
C THR A 20 -9.65 7.40 8.34
N LEU A 21 -9.29 8.57 8.87
CA LEU A 21 -8.55 9.58 8.12
C LEU A 21 -7.14 9.10 7.76
N THR A 22 -6.41 8.51 8.71
CA THR A 22 -5.05 8.01 8.43
C THR A 22 -5.02 6.85 7.46
N ALA A 23 -6.01 5.94 7.49
CA ALA A 23 -6.08 4.79 6.60
C ALA A 23 -6.62 5.16 5.20
N SER A 24 -7.55 6.11 5.12
CA SER A 24 -8.09 6.57 3.83
C SER A 24 -7.09 7.38 3.02
N THR A 25 -6.21 8.15 3.67
CA THR A 25 -5.21 8.99 3.00
C THR A 25 -4.39 8.23 1.93
N PRO A 26 -3.69 7.13 2.24
CA PRO A 26 -2.95 6.38 1.21
C PRO A 26 -3.87 5.76 0.14
N LEU A 27 -5.07 5.35 0.50
CA LEU A 27 -6.05 4.80 -0.44
C LEU A 27 -6.55 5.86 -1.44
N ILE A 28 -6.72 7.11 -1.00
CA ILE A 28 -7.09 8.24 -1.86
C ILE A 28 -5.96 8.55 -2.85
N PHE A 29 -4.70 8.53 -2.40
CA PHE A 29 -3.58 8.71 -3.32
C PHE A 29 -3.46 7.57 -4.33
N ALA A 30 -3.69 6.33 -3.90
CA ALA A 30 -3.71 5.17 -4.79
C ALA A 30 -4.86 5.26 -5.81
N SER A 31 -6.08 5.63 -5.38
CA SER A 31 -7.23 5.76 -6.27
C SER A 31 -7.06 6.90 -7.27
N LEU A 32 -6.43 8.02 -6.87
CA LEU A 32 -6.08 9.09 -7.80
C LEU A 32 -5.13 8.60 -8.90
N GLY A 33 -4.14 7.77 -8.55
CA GLY A 33 -3.29 7.08 -9.53
C GLY A 33 -4.08 6.14 -10.45
N GLY A 34 -5.07 5.43 -9.91
CA GLY A 34 -6.01 4.60 -10.67
C GLY A 34 -6.81 5.40 -11.70
N VAL A 35 -7.36 6.55 -11.30
CA VAL A 35 -8.09 7.46 -12.18
C VAL A 35 -7.20 7.91 -13.35
N PHE A 36 -5.94 8.29 -13.09
CA PHE A 36 -5.01 8.62 -14.16
C PHE A 36 -4.75 7.44 -15.11
N SER A 37 -4.66 6.21 -14.60
CA SER A 37 -4.53 5.01 -15.45
C SER A 37 -5.78 4.79 -16.32
N GLU A 38 -6.98 4.98 -15.76
CA GLU A 38 -8.23 4.83 -16.51
C GLU A 38 -8.36 5.86 -17.63
N THR A 39 -7.86 7.08 -17.44
CA THR A 39 -7.87 8.11 -18.50
C THR A 39 -7.06 7.72 -19.74
N THR A 40 -6.09 6.81 -19.61
CA THR A 40 -5.31 6.27 -20.75
C THR A 40 -5.90 4.98 -21.32
N GLY A 41 -7.05 4.53 -20.81
CA GLY A 41 -7.75 3.33 -21.25
C GLY A 41 -7.29 2.03 -20.56
N VAL A 42 -6.52 2.13 -19.47
CA VAL A 42 -6.04 0.97 -18.71
C VAL A 42 -6.57 1.03 -17.27
N VAL A 43 -7.57 0.21 -16.97
CA VAL A 43 -8.11 0.05 -15.62
C VAL A 43 -7.11 -0.69 -14.74
N ASN A 44 -6.57 -0.01 -13.73
CA ASN A 44 -5.55 -0.57 -12.86
C ASN A 44 -6.16 -1.26 -11.64
N ILE A 45 -6.60 -2.51 -11.82
CA ILE A 45 -7.10 -3.36 -10.73
C ILE A 45 -5.96 -3.82 -9.79
N ALA A 46 -4.70 -3.74 -10.23
CA ALA A 46 -3.54 -4.23 -9.48
C ALA A 46 -3.10 -3.32 -8.32
N LEU A 47 -3.79 -2.21 -8.05
CA LEU A 47 -3.36 -1.17 -7.09
C LEU A 47 -3.05 -1.73 -5.69
N GLU A 48 -3.87 -2.65 -5.18
CA GLU A 48 -3.63 -3.30 -3.89
C GLU A 48 -2.27 -4.02 -3.85
N GLY A 49 -1.96 -4.78 -4.91
CA GLY A 49 -0.68 -5.48 -5.04
C GLY A 49 0.50 -4.52 -5.20
N ILE A 50 0.33 -3.43 -5.94
CA ILE A 50 1.34 -2.38 -6.10
C ILE A 50 1.64 -1.72 -4.75
N MET A 51 0.62 -1.38 -3.97
CA MET A 51 0.76 -0.82 -2.64
C MET A 51 1.47 -1.80 -1.70
N LEU A 52 1.07 -3.07 -1.71
CA LEU A 52 1.65 -4.11 -0.86
C LEU A 52 3.14 -4.32 -1.14
N MET A 53 3.53 -4.42 -2.42
CA MET A 53 4.93 -4.53 -2.83
C MET A 53 5.73 -3.27 -2.44
N GLY A 54 5.19 -2.08 -2.69
CA GLY A 54 5.84 -0.82 -2.32
C GLY A 54 6.07 -0.71 -0.81
N ALA A 55 5.07 -1.07 0.00
CA ALA A 55 5.18 -1.06 1.45
C ALA A 55 6.25 -2.05 1.94
N PHE A 56 6.22 -3.28 1.46
CA PHE A 56 7.20 -4.30 1.84
C PHE A 56 8.63 -3.88 1.48
N PHE A 57 8.88 -3.49 0.23
CA PHE A 57 10.24 -3.09 -0.19
C PHE A 57 10.70 -1.80 0.47
N SER A 58 9.79 -0.88 0.81
CA SER A 58 10.13 0.31 1.61
C SER A 58 10.68 -0.08 2.98
N VAL A 59 10.09 -1.08 3.65
CA VAL A 59 10.57 -1.56 4.95
C VAL A 59 11.91 -2.25 4.80
N VAL A 60 12.06 -3.14 3.80
CA VAL A 60 13.32 -3.83 3.51
C VAL A 60 14.46 -2.82 3.28
N PHE A 61 14.25 -1.82 2.41
CA PHE A 61 15.26 -0.81 2.12
C PHE A 61 15.50 0.14 3.29
N THR A 62 14.49 0.44 4.10
CA THR A 62 14.69 1.19 5.36
C THR A 62 15.61 0.43 6.31
N GLN A 63 15.44 -0.88 6.40
CA GLN A 63 16.28 -1.72 7.26
C GLN A 63 17.74 -1.75 6.80
N ILE A 64 17.96 -1.86 5.48
CA ILE A 64 19.31 -1.91 4.88
C ILE A 64 20.02 -0.55 4.97
N THR A 65 19.30 0.54 4.66
CA THR A 65 19.89 1.89 4.58
C THR A 65 19.92 2.63 5.92
N GLY A 66 19.11 2.20 6.88
CA GLY A 66 18.85 2.93 8.13
C GLY A 66 18.04 4.22 7.96
N SER A 67 17.65 4.58 6.73
CA SER A 67 16.94 5.84 6.42
C SER A 67 15.54 5.56 5.87
N PRO A 68 14.47 5.97 6.57
CA PRO A 68 13.09 5.76 6.14
C PRO A 68 12.77 6.45 4.82
N TRP A 69 13.36 7.63 4.59
CA TRP A 69 13.19 8.37 3.34
C TRP A 69 13.79 7.63 2.15
N LEU A 70 15.00 7.09 2.31
CA LEU A 70 15.62 6.28 1.25
C LEU A 70 14.81 5.01 0.99
N GLY A 71 14.25 4.39 2.02
CA GLY A 71 13.34 3.26 1.87
C GLY A 71 12.17 3.55 0.95
N VAL A 72 11.49 4.69 1.17
CA VAL A 72 10.37 5.13 0.32
C VAL A 72 10.81 5.37 -1.12
N PHE A 73 11.91 6.11 -1.34
CA PHE A 73 12.38 6.41 -2.70
C PHE A 73 12.82 5.15 -3.46
N LEU A 74 13.49 4.21 -2.78
CA LEU A 74 13.94 2.96 -3.37
C LEU A 74 12.79 1.98 -3.65
N ALA A 75 11.63 2.15 -3.01
CA ALA A 75 10.43 1.36 -3.30
C ALA A 75 9.66 1.84 -4.55
N ILE A 76 9.84 3.10 -4.99
CA ILE A 76 9.15 3.65 -6.17
C ILE A 76 9.37 2.80 -7.44
N PRO A 77 10.62 2.42 -7.80
CA PRO A 77 10.87 1.56 -8.95
C PRO A 77 10.14 0.21 -8.90
N ILE A 78 9.89 -0.34 -7.70
CA ILE A 78 9.17 -1.61 -7.53
C ILE A 78 7.71 -1.45 -7.93
N GLY A 79 7.06 -0.39 -7.43
CA GLY A 79 5.68 -0.07 -7.81
C GLY A 79 5.54 0.26 -9.30
N MET A 80 6.49 1.03 -9.85
CA MET A 80 6.56 1.32 -11.28
C MET A 80 6.73 0.04 -12.11
N GLY A 81 7.56 -0.90 -11.66
CA GLY A 81 7.77 -2.19 -12.31
C GLY A 81 6.49 -3.03 -12.36
N MET A 82 5.74 -3.10 -11.24
CA MET A 82 4.45 -3.78 -11.19
C MET A 82 3.41 -3.14 -12.11
N ALA A 83 3.31 -1.81 -12.11
CA ALA A 83 2.43 -1.08 -13.02
C ALA A 83 2.82 -1.27 -14.49
N TRP A 84 4.12 -1.30 -14.79
CA TRP A 84 4.64 -1.59 -16.12
C TRP A 84 4.30 -3.00 -16.59
N LEU A 85 4.42 -4.02 -15.73
CA LEU A 85 4.01 -5.39 -16.04
C LEU A 85 2.51 -5.46 -16.36
N HIS A 86 1.68 -4.76 -15.58
CA HIS A 86 0.25 -4.67 -15.84
C HIS A 86 -0.04 -4.03 -17.20
N ALA A 87 0.54 -2.86 -17.46
CA ALA A 87 0.37 -2.15 -18.72
C ALA A 87 0.90 -2.97 -19.91
N TRP A 88 2.02 -3.66 -19.75
CA TRP A 88 2.59 -4.52 -20.78
C TRP A 88 1.65 -5.68 -21.13
N ALA A 89 1.12 -6.40 -20.15
CA ALA A 89 0.14 -7.46 -20.39
C ALA A 89 -1.16 -6.93 -21.02
N SER A 90 -1.63 -5.76 -20.58
CA SER A 90 -2.88 -5.15 -21.03
C SER A 90 -2.77 -4.61 -22.46
N ILE A 91 -1.69 -3.89 -22.77
CA ILE A 91 -1.53 -3.15 -24.02
C ILE A 91 -0.89 -4.03 -25.09
N LYS A 92 0.22 -4.71 -24.79
CA LYS A 92 0.96 -5.47 -25.80
C LYS A 92 0.25 -6.77 -26.18
N TRP A 93 -0.40 -7.42 -25.21
CA TRP A 93 -1.05 -8.72 -25.41
C TRP A 93 -2.57 -8.63 -25.47
N CYS A 94 -3.15 -7.42 -25.36
CA CYS A 94 -4.60 -7.21 -25.29
C CYS A 94 -5.25 -8.09 -24.20
N GLY A 95 -4.53 -8.33 -23.10
CA GLY A 95 -4.97 -9.20 -22.02
C GLY A 95 -6.11 -8.59 -21.23
N ASN A 96 -6.93 -9.44 -20.61
CA ASN A 96 -7.97 -8.97 -19.70
C ASN A 96 -7.32 -8.32 -18.46
N GLN A 97 -7.58 -7.02 -18.28
CA GLN A 97 -7.02 -6.18 -17.23
C GLN A 97 -7.42 -6.68 -15.82
N ILE A 98 -8.60 -7.26 -15.67
CA ILE A 98 -9.06 -7.86 -14.40
C ILE A 98 -8.19 -9.07 -14.05
N VAL A 99 -7.93 -9.94 -15.03
CA VAL A 99 -7.12 -11.16 -14.83
C VAL A 99 -5.66 -10.82 -14.55
N SER A 100 -5.08 -9.90 -15.33
CA SER A 100 -3.72 -9.40 -15.09
C SER A 100 -3.60 -8.74 -13.72
N GLY A 101 -4.58 -7.91 -13.34
CA GLY A 101 -4.59 -7.24 -12.05
C GLY A 101 -4.68 -8.22 -10.87
N ALA A 102 -5.61 -9.18 -10.95
CA ALA A 102 -5.75 -10.24 -9.94
C ALA A 102 -4.47 -11.08 -9.81
N ALA A 103 -3.83 -11.43 -10.93
CA ALA A 103 -2.56 -12.14 -10.91
C ALA A 103 -1.45 -11.34 -10.20
N LEU A 104 -1.37 -10.03 -10.43
CA LEU A 104 -0.40 -9.17 -9.76
C LEU A 104 -0.66 -9.02 -8.26
N ILE A 105 -1.92 -8.99 -7.82
CA ILE A 105 -2.28 -9.02 -6.39
C ILE A 105 -1.81 -10.33 -5.76
N LEU A 106 -2.08 -11.47 -6.40
CA LEU A 106 -1.64 -12.78 -5.89
C LEU A 106 -0.11 -12.89 -5.82
N ILE A 107 0.60 -12.37 -6.83
CA ILE A 107 2.06 -12.28 -6.80
C ILE A 107 2.53 -11.42 -5.63
N ALA A 108 1.94 -10.24 -5.43
CA ALA A 108 2.31 -9.36 -4.34
C ALA A 108 2.09 -10.03 -2.97
N GLN A 109 0.93 -10.64 -2.76
CA GLN A 109 0.61 -11.36 -1.52
C GLN A 109 1.56 -12.54 -1.29
N GLY A 110 1.85 -13.32 -2.33
CA GLY A 110 2.77 -14.45 -2.27
C GLY A 110 4.21 -14.04 -1.96
N VAL A 111 4.73 -13.03 -2.68
CA VAL A 111 6.11 -12.55 -2.52
C VAL A 111 6.31 -11.92 -1.14
N THR A 112 5.42 -10.98 -0.76
CA THR A 112 5.55 -10.29 0.53
C THR A 112 5.31 -11.22 1.71
N GLY A 113 4.36 -12.16 1.61
CA GLY A 113 4.12 -13.17 2.63
C GLY A 113 5.28 -14.16 2.78
N PHE A 114 5.83 -14.66 1.66
CA PHE A 114 6.93 -15.62 1.66
C PHE A 114 8.24 -15.03 2.15
N LEU A 115 8.56 -13.80 1.73
CA LEU A 115 9.84 -13.17 2.05
C LEU A 115 9.91 -12.58 3.47
N MET A 116 8.80 -12.54 4.20
CA MET A 116 8.77 -12.00 5.56
C MET A 116 9.63 -12.83 6.53
N GLU A 117 9.48 -14.15 6.50
CA GLU A 117 10.23 -15.07 7.36
C GLU A 117 11.75 -15.04 7.09
N PRO A 118 12.26 -15.20 5.85
CA PRO A 118 13.70 -15.23 5.61
C PRO A 118 14.39 -13.87 5.80
N ILE A 119 13.67 -12.75 5.69
CA ILE A 119 14.25 -11.40 5.84
C ILE A 119 14.13 -10.89 7.29
N PHE A 120 12.97 -11.08 7.92
CA PHE A 120 12.67 -10.50 9.24
C PHE A 120 12.57 -11.53 10.36
N GLY A 121 12.65 -12.83 10.06
CA GLY A 121 12.58 -13.90 11.05
C GLY A 121 11.22 -14.07 11.72
N GLN A 122 10.17 -13.42 11.18
CA GLN A 122 8.81 -13.48 11.71
C GLN A 122 7.79 -13.51 10.56
N PRO A 123 6.72 -14.31 10.67
CA PRO A 123 5.70 -14.36 9.65
C PRO A 123 4.74 -13.17 9.82
N GLY A 124 4.63 -12.33 8.78
CA GLY A 124 3.61 -11.29 8.69
C GLY A 124 3.86 -10.01 9.52
N GLN A 125 4.95 -9.94 10.29
CA GLN A 125 5.33 -8.76 11.05
C GLN A 125 6.83 -8.48 10.93
N THR A 126 7.19 -7.20 11.01
CA THR A 126 8.59 -6.78 11.11
C THR A 126 8.86 -6.17 12.47
N ASP A 127 10.14 -6.17 12.87
CA ASP A 127 10.59 -5.34 13.98
C ASP A 127 10.37 -3.85 13.69
N PHE A 128 10.48 -3.03 14.73
CA PHE A 128 10.38 -1.57 14.60
C PHE A 128 11.52 -1.03 13.74
N VAL A 129 11.20 -0.71 12.49
CA VAL A 129 12.08 0.04 11.59
C VAL A 129 12.01 1.54 11.87
N GLY A 130 13.04 2.28 11.45
CA GLY A 130 13.05 3.73 11.53
C GLY A 130 11.79 4.34 10.91
N LYS A 131 11.23 5.35 11.57
CA LYS A 131 10.04 6.07 11.10
C LYS A 131 10.44 7.44 10.59
N ILE A 132 9.72 7.94 9.58
CA ILE A 132 9.82 9.34 9.19
C ILE A 132 9.39 10.19 10.39
N ALA A 133 10.18 11.22 10.73
CA ALA A 133 9.92 12.07 11.88
C ALA A 133 8.54 12.72 11.78
N GLU A 134 7.73 12.60 12.83
CA GLU A 134 6.43 13.25 12.91
C GLU A 134 6.62 14.77 13.01
N ILE A 135 6.22 15.49 11.97
CA ILE A 135 6.20 16.95 11.98
C ILE A 135 4.94 17.37 12.74
N LYS A 136 5.11 17.86 13.97
CA LYS A 136 4.02 18.46 14.74
C LYS A 136 3.63 19.79 14.11
N ILE A 137 2.45 19.85 13.51
CA ILE A 137 1.90 21.10 12.98
C ILE A 137 1.30 21.88 14.15
N PRO A 138 1.76 23.11 14.44
CA PRO A 138 1.18 23.92 15.51
C PRO A 138 -0.33 24.10 15.27
N GLY A 139 -1.17 23.63 16.21
CA GLY A 139 -2.63 23.75 16.14
C GLY A 139 -3.38 22.49 15.69
N LEU A 140 -2.70 21.45 15.21
CA LEU A 140 -3.25 20.10 15.06
C LEU A 140 -2.40 19.15 15.94
N CYS A 141 -3.04 18.55 16.94
CA CYS A 141 -2.39 17.66 17.92
C CYS A 141 -1.79 16.40 17.30
#